data_AF-A0A2M9XZ74-F1
#
_entry.id   AF-A0A2M9XZ74-F1
#
_cell.length_a   1.000
_cell.length_b   1.000
_cell.length_c   1.000
_cell.angle_alpha   90.00
_cell.angle_beta   90.00
_cell.angle_gamma   90.00
#
_symmetry.space_group_name_H-M   'P 1'
#
loop_
_entity.id
_entity.type
_entity.pdbx_description
1 polymer ?
#
loop_
_entity_poly.entity_id
_entity_poly.type
_entity_poly.pdbx_seq_one_letter_code
_entity_poly.pdbx_strand_id
1 'polypeptide(L)'
;MKNMKFRGSNKRQVIYILFSVFTLIFGFGLSAEVKRENQVLDWEEGRKRFIHKNITLDELGLQSPTHYILENFSIHSELDKGPIPIEKVEGNLKLLTLGFQLRKIESKFKNIVILSGTKDKVTSFQPKIIVRVDAPFAYSPTSYVDSKVSLKNTALTIPAAESTGNWNTELWFAPKWDFPILNTFAFERIIDTASCPDAIYHEYTHLITGKYLGNNAIGRSLAEGISDYYAASLLGHPELYTHKTCEAVKRQLLVSTFRLDQKIGYYDATIESDFKKDFSFIPSLLWQYRDLVGDELADVTIFQAITKTNAGDRFFPEFVNTLSKSLYEEIKKRNGEGKAREVVLKLEEKVWIPHGVFSHYSERQTVFSTFPKTTVRIPNSDEKSNEFCDTKNEMEFYWKEVNVEEPTLRFYWNCNQVKLPLVIQMDQTSALNFLLSANMHTLNGKLRFASRSAEKPNAKLSKEDQMLYLQMYDYIKENYFYRRTMEKEIRFYFDSGNDANQIENLRMEFAYLGNSKKRFRYTFPVL
;
A
#
# COMPACT_ATOMS: atom_id res chain seq x y z
N MET A 1 -84.85 -48.41 21.38
CA MET A 1 -84.00 -47.90 22.48
C MET A 1 -82.78 -48.81 22.63
N LYS A 2 -81.58 -48.36 22.24
CA LYS A 2 -80.31 -49.09 22.47
C LYS A 2 -79.29 -48.15 23.10
N ASN A 3 -78.78 -48.60 24.26
CA ASN A 3 -77.91 -47.90 25.19
C ASN A 3 -76.50 -47.65 24.64
N MET A 4 -76.02 -46.39 24.72
CA MET A 4 -74.58 -46.07 24.74
C MET A 4 -74.07 -46.24 26.18
N LYS A 5 -73.23 -47.25 26.43
CA LYS A 5 -72.35 -47.30 27.61
C LYS A 5 -70.95 -46.90 27.18
N PHE A 6 -70.52 -45.71 27.59
CA PHE A 6 -69.15 -45.24 27.47
C PHE A 6 -68.22 -46.06 28.38
N ARG A 7 -67.19 -46.68 27.80
CA ARG A 7 -66.19 -47.53 28.49
C ARG A 7 -64.96 -46.68 28.86
N GLY A 8 -64.91 -46.17 30.09
CA GLY A 8 -63.87 -45.27 30.60
C GLY A 8 -62.61 -45.93 31.16
N SER A 9 -61.91 -46.80 30.40
CA SER A 9 -60.76 -47.57 30.93
C SER A 9 -59.48 -47.57 30.08
N ASN A 10 -59.35 -46.74 29.04
CA ASN A 10 -58.16 -46.79 28.16
C ASN A 10 -57.29 -45.53 28.13
N LYS A 11 -57.69 -44.41 28.73
CA LYS A 11 -56.89 -43.17 28.66
C LYS A 11 -55.64 -43.19 29.54
N ARG A 12 -55.70 -43.80 30.73
CA ARG A 12 -54.53 -43.83 31.65
C ARG A 12 -53.39 -44.71 31.16
N GLN A 13 -53.68 -45.87 30.57
CA GLN A 13 -52.65 -46.75 29.98
C GLN A 13 -51.99 -46.13 28.76
N VAL A 14 -52.76 -45.48 27.88
CA VAL A 14 -52.20 -44.79 26.70
C VAL A 14 -51.31 -43.61 27.12
N ILE A 15 -51.71 -42.84 28.14
CA ILE A 15 -50.88 -41.75 28.68
C ILE A 15 -49.59 -42.29 29.29
N TYR A 16 -49.64 -43.37 30.07
CA TYR A 16 -48.44 -43.97 30.67
C TYR A 16 -47.48 -44.53 29.62
N ILE A 17 -47.98 -45.19 28.58
CA ILE A 17 -47.13 -45.70 27.48
C ILE A 17 -46.50 -44.52 26.73
N LEU A 18 -47.26 -43.47 26.42
CA LEU A 18 -46.71 -42.26 25.78
C LEU A 18 -45.67 -41.57 26.66
N PHE A 19 -45.89 -41.45 27.97
CA PHE A 19 -44.92 -40.85 28.89
C PHE A 19 -43.65 -41.68 29.04
N SER A 20 -43.78 -43.01 29.04
CA SER A 20 -42.66 -43.96 29.15
C SER A 20 -41.80 -43.98 27.88
N VAL A 21 -42.43 -43.88 26.70
CA VAL A 21 -41.73 -43.72 25.42
C VAL A 21 -41.07 -42.34 25.34
N PHE A 22 -41.71 -41.29 25.86
CA PHE A 22 -41.14 -39.94 25.91
C PHE A 22 -39.92 -39.87 26.85
N THR A 23 -39.96 -40.53 28.02
CA THR A 23 -38.80 -40.61 28.93
C THR A 23 -37.70 -41.52 28.43
N LEU A 24 -38.01 -42.59 27.67
CA LEU A 24 -36.98 -43.40 27.01
C LEU A 24 -36.28 -42.63 25.89
N ILE A 25 -37.02 -41.92 25.04
CA ILE A 25 -36.45 -41.15 23.92
C ILE A 25 -35.60 -39.97 24.44
N PHE A 26 -36.05 -39.28 25.50
CA PHE A 26 -35.22 -38.25 26.14
C PHE A 26 -34.07 -38.81 26.98
N GLY A 27 -34.25 -39.98 27.61
CA GLY A 27 -33.20 -40.65 28.38
C GLY A 27 -32.05 -41.16 27.51
N PHE A 28 -32.35 -41.71 26.33
CA PHE A 28 -31.33 -42.07 25.33
C PHE A 28 -30.72 -40.85 24.62
N GLY A 29 -31.43 -39.72 24.56
CA GLY A 29 -30.92 -38.45 24.03
C GLY A 29 -29.97 -37.67 24.97
N LEU A 30 -29.86 -38.07 26.25
CA LEU A 30 -29.05 -37.39 27.27
C LEU A 30 -27.77 -38.14 27.67
N SER A 31 -27.45 -39.28 27.03
CA SER A 31 -26.26 -40.09 27.36
C SER A 31 -25.42 -40.51 26.17
N ALA A 32 -25.73 -40.02 24.96
CA ALA A 32 -24.76 -39.99 23.89
C ALA A 32 -24.09 -38.60 23.93
N GLU A 33 -22.94 -38.50 24.60
CA GLU A 33 -21.94 -37.51 24.19
C GLU A 33 -21.62 -37.84 22.72
N VAL A 34 -22.36 -37.21 21.81
CA VAL A 34 -21.99 -37.19 20.40
C VAL A 34 -20.66 -36.48 20.38
N LYS A 35 -19.58 -37.26 20.35
CA LYS A 35 -18.21 -36.76 20.24
C LYS A 35 -18.19 -35.84 19.02
N ARG A 36 -18.21 -34.53 19.26
CA ARG A 36 -18.27 -33.54 18.19
C ARG A 36 -17.01 -33.75 17.35
N GLU A 37 -17.18 -34.02 16.06
CA GLU A 37 -16.03 -34.21 15.19
C GLU A 37 -15.17 -32.95 15.21
N ASN A 38 -13.86 -33.13 15.41
CA ASN A 38 -12.91 -32.02 15.38
C ASN A 38 -12.73 -31.60 13.91
N GLN A 39 -13.18 -30.40 13.59
CA GLN A 39 -13.13 -29.84 12.25
C GLN A 39 -12.46 -28.46 12.25
N VAL A 40 -11.78 -28.16 11.16
CA VAL A 40 -11.24 -26.82 10.85
C VAL A 40 -11.64 -26.39 9.46
N LEU A 41 -11.66 -25.08 9.22
CA LEU A 41 -11.66 -24.56 7.87
C LEU A 41 -10.25 -24.68 7.29
N ASP A 42 -10.08 -25.37 6.16
CA ASP A 42 -8.81 -25.44 5.40
C ASP A 42 -9.02 -25.07 3.93
N TRP A 43 -8.01 -24.46 3.30
CA TRP A 43 -8.13 -23.93 1.93
C TRP A 43 -8.03 -25.06 0.90
N GLU A 44 -9.06 -25.22 0.07
CA GLU A 44 -9.08 -26.19 -1.03
C GLU A 44 -8.76 -25.49 -2.36
N GLU A 45 -7.51 -25.65 -2.81
CA GLU A 45 -6.97 -24.95 -3.98
C GLU A 45 -7.78 -25.17 -5.26
N GLY A 46 -8.27 -26.39 -5.49
CA GLY A 46 -9.07 -26.72 -6.68
C GLY A 46 -10.46 -26.08 -6.70
N ARG A 47 -11.03 -25.72 -5.53
CA ARG A 47 -12.35 -25.07 -5.43
C ARG A 47 -12.26 -23.59 -5.06
N LYS A 48 -11.05 -23.09 -4.76
CA LYS A 48 -10.78 -21.71 -4.34
C LYS A 48 -11.74 -21.25 -3.23
N ARG A 49 -11.89 -22.09 -2.20
CA ARG A 49 -12.70 -21.83 -1.01
C ARG A 49 -12.21 -22.61 0.20
N PHE A 50 -12.53 -22.14 1.39
CA PHE A 50 -12.41 -22.93 2.60
C PHE A 50 -13.45 -24.05 2.66
N ILE A 51 -13.01 -25.22 3.11
CA ILE A 51 -13.86 -26.37 3.37
C ILE A 51 -13.63 -26.88 4.79
N HIS A 52 -14.62 -27.60 5.31
CA HIS A 52 -14.50 -28.28 6.59
C HIS A 52 -13.61 -29.51 6.41
N LYS A 53 -12.54 -29.58 7.17
CA LYS A 53 -11.57 -30.68 7.18
C LYS A 53 -11.51 -31.28 8.58
N ASN A 54 -11.69 -32.58 8.66
CA ASN A 54 -11.54 -33.31 9.92
C ASN A 54 -10.06 -33.32 10.32
N ILE A 55 -9.79 -33.05 11.60
CA ILE A 55 -8.44 -33.07 12.18
C ILE A 55 -8.44 -33.78 13.53
N THR A 56 -7.27 -34.17 13.97
CA THR A 56 -6.99 -34.58 15.36
C THR A 56 -6.42 -33.41 16.16
N LEU A 57 -6.49 -33.47 17.49
CA LEU A 57 -5.86 -32.44 18.34
C LEU A 57 -4.33 -32.44 18.22
N ASP A 58 -3.73 -33.60 17.90
CA ASP A 58 -2.28 -33.71 17.66
C ASP A 58 -1.86 -32.89 16.44
N GLU A 59 -2.71 -32.81 15.42
CA GLU A 59 -2.48 -31.97 14.24
C GLU A 59 -2.45 -30.47 14.55
N LEU A 60 -2.88 -30.03 15.75
CA LEU A 60 -2.73 -28.64 16.22
C LEU A 60 -1.34 -28.35 16.81
N GLY A 61 -0.51 -29.35 17.10
CA GLY A 61 0.83 -29.13 17.65
C GLY A 61 0.84 -28.48 19.03
N LEU A 62 -0.11 -28.88 19.88
CA LEU A 62 -0.27 -28.37 21.24
C LEU A 62 1.00 -28.57 22.08
N GLN A 63 1.38 -27.54 22.83
CA GLN A 63 2.51 -27.55 23.77
C GLN A 63 2.06 -27.80 25.22
N SER A 64 0.76 -27.88 25.45
CA SER A 64 0.17 -28.19 26.75
C SER A 64 -0.97 -29.20 26.55
N PRO A 65 -1.04 -30.26 27.39
CA PRO A 65 -2.12 -31.23 27.32
C PRO A 65 -3.44 -30.70 27.89
N THR A 66 -3.41 -29.60 28.65
CA THR A 66 -4.58 -29.09 29.39
C THR A 66 -5.04 -27.71 28.93
N HIS A 67 -4.17 -26.93 28.28
CA HIS A 67 -4.47 -25.55 27.87
C HIS A 67 -4.10 -25.30 26.41
N TYR A 68 -4.79 -24.36 25.77
CA TYR A 68 -4.63 -24.06 24.36
C TYR A 68 -3.38 -23.22 24.09
N ILE A 69 -2.24 -23.91 24.09
CA ILE A 69 -0.91 -23.33 23.91
C ILE A 69 -0.25 -23.99 22.70
N LEU A 70 0.22 -23.17 21.77
CA LEU A 70 0.97 -23.54 20.58
C LEU A 70 2.45 -23.15 20.74
N GLU A 71 3.31 -23.45 19.75
CA GLU A 71 4.75 -23.15 19.79
C GLU A 71 5.05 -21.70 20.19
N ASN A 72 4.41 -20.73 19.52
CA ASN A 72 4.61 -19.31 19.78
C ASN A 72 3.35 -18.58 20.26
N PHE A 73 2.23 -19.28 20.47
CA PHE A 73 0.96 -18.66 20.87
C PHE A 73 0.40 -19.25 22.17
N SER A 74 -0.22 -18.41 22.97
CA SER A 74 -1.07 -18.77 24.11
C SER A 74 -2.45 -18.20 23.82
N ILE A 75 -3.49 -19.02 23.72
CA ILE A 75 -4.82 -18.58 23.27
C ILE A 75 -5.74 -18.45 24.49
N HIS A 76 -6.31 -17.27 24.68
CA HIS A 76 -7.09 -16.84 25.85
C HIS A 76 -8.52 -16.45 25.43
N SER A 77 -9.49 -16.65 26.33
CA SER A 77 -10.85 -16.15 26.16
C SER A 77 -10.94 -14.75 26.78
N GLU A 78 -11.57 -13.81 26.08
CA GLU A 78 -11.83 -12.45 26.55
C GLU A 78 -10.56 -11.81 27.17
N LEU A 79 -10.68 -11.30 28.40
CA LEU A 79 -9.58 -10.73 29.19
C LEU A 79 -9.03 -11.72 30.23
N ASP A 80 -9.28 -13.02 30.07
CA ASP A 80 -8.85 -14.04 31.02
C ASP A 80 -7.31 -14.06 31.18
N LYS A 81 -6.89 -14.30 32.42
CA LYS A 81 -5.46 -14.38 32.79
C LYS A 81 -4.79 -15.66 32.29
N GLY A 82 -5.56 -16.73 32.06
CA GLY A 82 -5.05 -18.03 31.64
C GLY A 82 -5.51 -18.43 30.22
N PRO A 83 -4.77 -19.30 29.53
CA PRO A 83 -5.19 -19.84 28.25
C PRO A 83 -6.45 -20.71 28.37
N ILE A 84 -7.17 -20.88 27.27
CA ILE A 84 -8.42 -21.67 27.20
C ILE A 84 -8.12 -23.15 27.51
N PRO A 85 -8.88 -23.81 28.40
CA PRO A 85 -8.76 -25.25 28.61
C PRO A 85 -9.07 -26.07 27.35
N ILE A 86 -8.31 -27.13 27.06
CA ILE A 86 -8.47 -27.93 25.83
C ILE A 86 -9.86 -28.55 25.71
N GLU A 87 -10.52 -28.84 26.83
CA GLU A 87 -11.90 -29.37 26.86
C GLU A 87 -12.91 -28.40 26.23
N LYS A 88 -12.61 -27.09 26.22
CA LYS A 88 -13.42 -26.07 25.53
C LYS A 88 -13.06 -25.90 24.05
N VAL A 89 -11.90 -26.42 23.64
CA VAL A 89 -11.39 -26.37 22.25
C VAL A 89 -11.90 -27.55 21.44
N GLU A 90 -12.02 -28.73 22.06
CA GLU A 90 -12.52 -29.94 21.40
C GLU A 90 -13.94 -29.72 20.83
N GLY A 91 -14.12 -30.05 19.55
CA GLY A 91 -15.37 -29.84 18.82
C GLY A 91 -15.74 -28.38 18.56
N ASN A 92 -14.87 -27.41 18.87
CA ASN A 92 -15.12 -25.99 18.62
C ASN A 92 -14.45 -25.52 17.33
N LEU A 93 -15.22 -25.49 16.23
CA LEU A 93 -14.73 -25.12 14.90
C LEU A 93 -13.94 -23.79 14.87
N LYS A 94 -14.40 -22.75 15.58
CA LYS A 94 -13.74 -21.44 15.62
C LYS A 94 -12.35 -21.56 16.25
N LEU A 95 -12.27 -22.15 17.44
CA LEU A 95 -11.01 -22.27 18.18
C LEU A 95 -10.04 -23.19 17.47
N LEU A 96 -10.51 -24.34 16.96
CA LEU A 96 -9.69 -25.28 16.19
C LEU A 96 -9.15 -24.60 14.91
N THR A 97 -10.00 -23.88 14.17
CA THR A 97 -9.59 -23.14 12.95
C THR A 97 -8.55 -22.08 13.28
N LEU A 98 -8.75 -21.28 14.34
CA LEU A 98 -7.82 -20.23 14.73
C LEU A 98 -6.40 -20.77 14.95
N GLY A 99 -6.23 -21.79 15.78
CA GLY A 99 -4.90 -22.34 16.06
C GLY A 99 -4.30 -23.06 14.87
N PHE A 100 -5.11 -23.77 14.09
CA PHE A 100 -4.67 -24.41 12.85
C PHE A 100 -4.14 -23.38 11.84
N GLN A 101 -4.84 -22.27 11.66
CA GLN A 101 -4.48 -21.23 10.69
C GLN A 101 -3.32 -20.35 11.16
N LEU A 102 -3.23 -20.04 12.47
CA LEU A 102 -2.06 -19.38 13.05
C LEU A 102 -0.77 -20.16 12.78
N ARG A 103 -0.80 -21.49 12.85
CA ARG A 103 0.37 -22.33 12.53
C ARG A 103 0.72 -22.31 11.05
N LYS A 104 -0.28 -22.31 10.15
CA LYS A 104 -0.03 -22.25 8.70
C LYS A 104 0.62 -20.94 8.30
N ILE A 105 0.10 -19.80 8.76
CA ILE A 105 0.70 -18.49 8.44
C ILE A 105 2.08 -18.32 9.08
N GLU A 106 2.27 -18.81 10.32
CA GLU A 106 3.59 -18.82 10.96
C GLU A 106 4.61 -19.65 10.18
N SER A 107 4.24 -20.86 9.74
CA SER A 107 5.13 -21.70 8.93
C SER A 107 5.49 -21.02 7.61
N LYS A 108 4.54 -20.31 6.98
CA LYS A 108 4.82 -19.56 5.75
C LYS A 108 5.81 -18.43 6.01
N PHE A 109 5.61 -17.62 7.04
CA PHE A 109 6.55 -16.54 7.36
C PHE A 109 7.92 -17.05 7.81
N LYS A 110 8.00 -18.17 8.54
CA LYS A 110 9.28 -18.83 8.86
C LYS A 110 10.06 -19.12 7.57
N ASN A 111 9.40 -19.67 6.55
CA ASN A 111 10.03 -19.92 5.25
C ASN A 111 10.44 -18.64 4.53
N ILE A 112 9.57 -17.61 4.49
CA ILE A 112 9.89 -16.32 3.86
C ILE A 112 11.12 -15.68 4.50
N VAL A 113 11.21 -15.68 5.84
CA VAL A 113 12.32 -15.08 6.60
C VAL A 113 13.63 -15.83 6.37
N ILE A 114 13.57 -17.17 6.30
CA ILE A 114 14.74 -17.98 5.96
C ILE A 114 15.24 -17.65 4.55
N LEU A 115 14.32 -17.63 3.57
CA LEU A 115 14.66 -17.37 2.16
C LEU A 115 15.09 -15.92 1.91
N SER A 116 14.58 -14.96 2.69
CA SER A 116 14.98 -13.55 2.57
C SER A 116 16.41 -13.29 3.06
N GLY A 117 17.00 -14.24 3.81
CA GLY A 117 18.31 -14.09 4.42
C GLY A 117 18.33 -13.07 5.56
N THR A 118 17.15 -12.70 6.08
CA THR A 118 17.04 -11.75 7.20
C THR A 118 17.54 -12.42 8.48
N LYS A 119 18.47 -11.76 9.19
CA LYS A 119 19.03 -12.27 10.46
C LYS A 119 18.12 -12.06 11.67
N ASP A 120 17.09 -11.25 11.52
CA ASP A 120 16.13 -10.97 12.59
C ASP A 120 15.30 -12.20 12.89
N LYS A 121 15.15 -12.51 14.18
CA LYS A 121 14.26 -13.57 14.66
C LYS A 121 12.80 -13.11 14.72
N VAL A 122 12.26 -12.58 13.61
CA VAL A 122 10.90 -12.01 13.54
C VAL A 122 9.77 -13.00 13.82
N THR A 123 10.03 -14.30 13.62
CA THR A 123 9.06 -15.38 13.86
C THR A 123 9.35 -16.13 15.16
N SER A 124 10.19 -15.58 16.04
CA SER A 124 10.54 -16.18 17.33
C SER A 124 10.01 -15.30 18.45
N PHE A 125 8.92 -15.73 19.07
CA PHE A 125 8.25 -14.94 20.11
C PHE A 125 8.59 -15.50 21.49
N GLN A 126 9.40 -14.76 22.24
CA GLN A 126 9.72 -15.05 23.63
C GLN A 126 9.59 -13.75 24.44
N PRO A 127 8.53 -13.59 25.27
CA PRO A 127 7.47 -14.57 25.57
C PRO A 127 6.53 -14.87 24.39
N LYS A 128 5.73 -15.94 24.50
CA LYS A 128 4.69 -16.33 23.51
C LYS A 128 3.70 -15.17 23.27
N ILE A 129 3.10 -15.15 22.08
CA ILE A 129 2.02 -14.23 21.73
C ILE A 129 0.73 -14.63 22.42
N ILE A 130 0.09 -13.71 23.12
CA ILE A 130 -1.24 -13.89 23.72
C ILE A 130 -2.30 -13.60 22.65
N VAL A 131 -3.05 -14.60 22.25
CA VAL A 131 -4.16 -14.43 21.31
C VAL A 131 -5.46 -14.40 22.10
N ARG A 132 -6.16 -13.28 22.11
CA ARG A 132 -7.44 -13.11 22.80
C ARG A 132 -8.58 -13.27 21.82
N VAL A 133 -9.40 -14.31 21.99
CA VAL A 133 -10.67 -14.44 21.28
C VAL A 133 -11.79 -13.84 22.10
N ASP A 134 -12.81 -13.32 21.44
CA ASP A 134 -13.97 -12.70 22.10
C ASP A 134 -13.55 -11.54 23.01
N ALA A 135 -12.44 -10.87 22.69
CA ALA A 135 -11.94 -9.73 23.44
C ALA A 135 -12.97 -8.59 23.38
N PRO A 136 -13.46 -8.07 24.52
CA PRO A 136 -14.41 -6.96 24.53
C PRO A 136 -13.78 -5.73 23.86
N PHE A 137 -14.60 -4.95 23.14
CA PHE A 137 -14.14 -3.73 22.45
C PHE A 137 -13.50 -2.76 23.46
N ALA A 138 -12.16 -2.70 23.46
CA ALA A 138 -11.42 -1.67 24.16
C ALA A 138 -11.10 -0.45 23.27
N TYR A 139 -11.28 -0.55 21.94
CA TYR A 139 -10.71 0.41 20.99
C TYR A 139 -11.75 0.99 20.03
N SER A 140 -12.06 2.27 20.22
CA SER A 140 -12.61 3.12 19.17
C SER A 140 -11.45 3.59 18.27
N PRO A 141 -11.49 3.34 16.95
CA PRO A 141 -10.45 3.80 16.01
C PRO A 141 -10.25 5.31 15.98
N THR A 142 -11.21 6.08 16.50
CA THR A 142 -11.19 7.55 16.51
C THR A 142 -10.71 8.16 17.83
N SER A 143 -10.56 7.37 18.90
CA SER A 143 -10.48 7.94 20.26
C SER A 143 -9.22 7.61 21.05
N TYR A 144 -8.41 6.64 20.63
CA TYR A 144 -7.26 6.21 21.44
C TYR A 144 -5.94 6.79 20.94
N VAL A 145 -5.42 7.75 21.71
CA VAL A 145 -4.03 8.23 21.66
C VAL A 145 -3.46 8.00 23.04
N ASP A 146 -2.69 6.92 23.23
CA ASP A 146 -1.80 6.85 24.39
C ASP A 146 -0.62 7.79 24.14
N SER A 147 -0.57 8.88 24.88
CA SER A 147 0.49 9.89 24.77
C SER A 147 1.83 9.43 25.35
N LYS A 148 1.88 8.27 26.00
CA LYS A 148 3.10 7.66 26.55
C LYS A 148 3.67 6.57 25.64
N VAL A 149 3.05 6.36 24.47
CA VAL A 149 3.42 5.35 23.49
C VAL A 149 3.76 6.01 22.16
N SER A 150 5.06 6.09 21.84
CA SER A 150 5.63 6.68 20.63
C SER A 150 5.22 5.91 19.35
N LEU A 151 4.87 4.63 19.49
CA LEU A 151 4.42 3.74 18.42
C LEU A 151 2.96 3.30 18.64
N LYS A 152 2.01 3.97 17.98
CA LYS A 152 0.64 3.47 17.87
C LYS A 152 0.66 2.27 16.94
N ASN A 153 0.09 1.16 17.40
CA ASN A 153 -0.24 0.03 16.55
C ASN A 153 -1.04 0.50 15.34
N THR A 154 -0.68 0.02 14.16
CA THR A 154 -1.41 0.33 12.93
C THR A 154 -2.54 -0.66 12.69
N ALA A 155 -2.45 -1.88 13.26
CA ALA A 155 -3.49 -2.88 13.20
C ALA A 155 -4.66 -2.50 14.13
N LEU A 156 -5.89 -2.72 13.66
CA LEU A 156 -7.10 -2.42 14.41
C LEU A 156 -7.29 -3.33 15.63
N THR A 157 -6.72 -4.54 15.60
CA THR A 157 -6.95 -5.55 16.64
C THR A 157 -5.71 -5.96 17.42
N ILE A 158 -4.57 -5.29 17.20
CA ILE A 158 -3.36 -5.49 18.00
C ILE A 158 -3.24 -4.27 18.92
N PRO A 159 -3.13 -4.44 20.26
CA PRO A 159 -2.99 -3.30 21.16
C PRO A 159 -1.67 -2.55 20.91
N ALA A 160 -1.67 -1.22 21.09
CA ALA A 160 -0.43 -0.41 21.03
C ALA A 160 0.43 -0.67 22.27
N ALA A 161 1.76 -0.79 22.10
CA ALA A 161 2.68 -1.00 23.21
C ALA A 161 3.89 -0.06 23.15
N GLU A 162 4.14 0.66 24.24
CA GLU A 162 5.48 1.16 24.58
C GLU A 162 5.63 1.16 26.11
N SER A 163 6.66 0.47 26.58
CA SER A 163 7.32 0.84 27.83
C SER A 163 8.80 0.43 27.85
N THR A 164 9.24 -0.50 27.00
CA THR A 164 10.61 -1.05 27.08
C THR A 164 11.25 -1.49 25.74
N GLY A 165 10.68 -1.14 24.59
CA GLY A 165 11.24 -1.53 23.28
C GLY A 165 10.97 -2.98 22.85
N ASN A 166 10.20 -3.74 23.64
CA ASN A 166 9.65 -5.03 23.24
C ASN A 166 8.17 -4.86 22.85
N TRP A 167 7.85 -5.18 21.60
CA TRP A 167 6.47 -5.21 21.10
C TRP A 167 5.70 -6.28 21.90
N ASN A 168 4.71 -5.89 22.71
CA ASN A 168 3.88 -6.86 23.42
C ASN A 168 2.92 -7.54 22.44
N THR A 169 3.44 -8.60 21.85
CA THR A 169 2.89 -9.87 21.41
C THR A 169 1.44 -10.21 21.82
N GLU A 170 0.42 -9.39 21.51
CA GLU A 170 -0.97 -9.84 21.62
C GLU A 170 -1.76 -9.66 20.31
N LEU A 171 -2.59 -10.64 19.95
CA LEU A 171 -3.58 -10.52 18.87
C LEU A 171 -4.97 -10.53 19.49
N TRP A 172 -5.82 -9.57 19.19
CA TRP A 172 -7.19 -9.57 19.70
C TRP A 172 -8.15 -9.87 18.56
N PHE A 173 -9.16 -10.67 18.83
CA PHE A 173 -10.26 -10.94 17.92
C PHE A 173 -11.54 -10.63 18.67
N ALA A 174 -12.30 -9.64 18.18
CA ALA A 174 -13.53 -9.20 18.82
C ALA A 174 -14.65 -10.24 18.65
N PRO A 175 -15.60 -10.34 19.60
CA PRO A 175 -16.75 -11.22 19.47
C PRO A 175 -17.69 -10.74 18.37
N LYS A 176 -18.54 -11.64 17.87
CA LYS A 176 -19.64 -11.30 16.95
C LYS A 176 -20.61 -10.31 17.61
N TRP A 177 -20.91 -9.19 16.95
CA TRP A 177 -21.94 -8.25 17.40
C TRP A 177 -23.35 -8.75 17.05
N ASP A 178 -24.23 -8.81 18.05
CA ASP A 178 -25.68 -8.91 17.85
C ASP A 178 -26.33 -7.62 18.39
N PHE A 179 -26.62 -6.65 17.52
CA PHE A 179 -27.38 -5.47 17.93
C PHE A 179 -28.88 -5.79 18.00
N PRO A 180 -29.59 -5.42 19.08
CA PRO A 180 -31.03 -5.34 19.07
C PRO A 180 -31.46 -4.13 18.23
N ILE A 181 -31.99 -4.42 17.04
CA ILE A 181 -32.75 -3.58 16.10
C ILE A 181 -33.04 -2.14 16.60
N LEU A 182 -32.35 -1.15 16.04
CA LEU A 182 -32.83 0.24 15.95
C LEU A 182 -32.45 0.81 14.56
N ASN A 183 -33.47 1.32 13.86
CA ASN A 183 -33.47 1.79 12.47
C ASN A 183 -32.56 3.01 12.20
N THR A 184 -31.25 2.88 12.29
CA THR A 184 -30.31 3.86 11.73
C THR A 184 -29.17 3.15 11.00
N PHE A 185 -28.93 3.57 9.76
CA PHE A 185 -27.94 3.07 8.80
C PHE A 185 -26.47 3.22 9.27
N ALA A 186 -26.10 2.55 10.37
CA ALA A 186 -24.72 2.40 10.81
C ALA A 186 -24.26 0.97 10.49
N PHE A 187 -23.28 0.87 9.60
CA PHE A 187 -22.84 -0.34 8.93
C PHE A 187 -22.50 -1.51 9.87
N GLU A 188 -23.16 -2.61 9.56
CA GLU A 188 -22.96 -3.98 10.00
C GLU A 188 -21.50 -4.49 9.84
N ARG A 189 -20.58 -4.20 10.76
CA ARG A 189 -19.33 -5.00 10.94
C ARG A 189 -19.64 -6.27 11.78
N ILE A 190 -20.47 -7.16 11.23
CA ILE A 190 -21.06 -8.34 11.91
C ILE A 190 -20.26 -9.62 11.59
N ILE A 191 -18.95 -9.65 11.83
CA ILE A 191 -18.13 -10.84 11.54
C ILE A 191 -17.22 -11.15 12.73
N ASP A 192 -17.25 -12.40 13.19
CA ASP A 192 -16.29 -12.94 14.16
C ASP A 192 -14.97 -13.22 13.43
N THR A 193 -14.02 -12.30 13.51
CA THR A 193 -12.77 -12.37 12.73
C THR A 193 -11.88 -13.54 13.14
N ALA A 194 -12.01 -14.08 14.35
CA ALA A 194 -11.32 -15.31 14.75
C ALA A 194 -11.86 -16.57 14.05
N SER A 195 -13.02 -16.48 13.38
CA SER A 195 -13.55 -17.56 12.54
C SER A 195 -13.20 -17.41 11.05
N CYS A 196 -12.52 -16.32 10.67
CA CYS A 196 -12.14 -16.02 9.30
C CYS A 196 -10.63 -16.25 9.09
N PRO A 197 -10.21 -17.28 8.35
CA PRO A 197 -8.80 -17.53 8.09
C PRO A 197 -8.06 -16.35 7.43
N ASP A 198 -8.68 -15.66 6.47
CA ASP A 198 -8.07 -14.49 5.81
C ASP A 198 -7.80 -13.33 6.79
N ALA A 199 -8.74 -13.06 7.70
CA ALA A 199 -8.52 -12.08 8.77
C ALA A 199 -7.42 -12.52 9.75
N ILE A 200 -7.33 -13.81 10.10
CA ILE A 200 -6.24 -14.34 10.94
C ILE A 200 -4.87 -14.09 10.28
N TYR A 201 -4.77 -14.31 8.97
CA TYR A 201 -3.53 -14.08 8.23
C TYR A 201 -3.17 -12.60 8.13
N HIS A 202 -4.16 -11.74 7.92
CA HIS A 202 -4.00 -10.29 7.89
C HIS A 202 -3.44 -9.79 9.23
N GLU A 203 -4.09 -10.13 10.35
CA GLU A 203 -3.64 -9.71 11.68
C GLU A 203 -2.27 -10.29 12.06
N TYR A 204 -1.99 -11.54 11.70
CA TYR A 204 -0.66 -12.11 11.92
C TYR A 204 0.42 -11.37 11.12
N THR A 205 0.10 -10.92 9.90
CA THR A 205 1.06 -10.17 9.08
C THR A 205 1.46 -8.86 9.75
N HIS A 206 0.52 -8.15 10.37
CA HIS A 206 0.83 -6.94 11.14
C HIS A 206 1.84 -7.18 12.27
N LEU A 207 1.78 -8.33 12.96
CA LEU A 207 2.79 -8.67 13.98
C LEU A 207 4.20 -8.76 13.41
N ILE A 208 4.33 -9.30 12.19
CA ILE A 208 5.63 -9.57 11.56
C ILE A 208 6.19 -8.29 10.92
N THR A 209 5.35 -7.54 10.21
CA THR A 209 5.78 -6.40 9.39
C THR A 209 5.67 -5.07 10.11
N GLY A 210 4.82 -4.94 11.13
CA GLY A 210 4.48 -3.68 11.77
C GLY A 210 5.67 -2.93 12.36
N LYS A 211 6.69 -3.65 12.84
CA LYS A 211 7.91 -3.03 13.38
C LYS A 211 8.77 -2.29 12.35
N TYR A 212 8.56 -2.54 11.05
CA TYR A 212 9.33 -1.95 9.96
C TYR A 212 8.62 -0.75 9.31
N LEU A 213 7.29 -0.64 9.44
CA LEU A 213 6.47 0.27 8.61
C LEU A 213 6.21 1.65 9.23
N GLY A 214 6.70 1.90 10.45
CA GLY A 214 6.57 3.21 11.10
C GLY A 214 5.14 3.57 11.54
N ASN A 215 5.01 4.67 12.27
CA ASN A 215 3.75 5.10 12.91
C ASN A 215 3.19 6.42 12.34
N ASN A 216 3.47 6.73 11.08
CA ASN A 216 2.86 7.87 10.40
C ASN A 216 1.60 7.41 9.62
N ALA A 217 0.79 8.36 9.12
CA ALA A 217 -0.44 8.03 8.39
C ALA A 217 -0.17 7.13 7.16
N ILE A 218 0.98 7.35 6.52
CA ILE A 218 1.49 6.58 5.39
C ILE A 218 1.73 5.12 5.83
N GLY A 219 2.51 4.90 6.89
CA GLY A 219 2.80 3.59 7.49
C GLY A 219 1.57 2.77 7.84
N ARG A 220 0.46 3.42 8.23
CA ARG A 220 -0.82 2.75 8.49
C ARG A 220 -1.46 2.19 7.22
N SER A 221 -1.67 3.02 6.21
CA SER A 221 -2.28 2.61 4.93
C SER A 221 -1.49 1.48 4.28
N LEU A 222 -0.17 1.50 4.44
CA LEU A 222 0.75 0.50 3.92
C LEU A 222 0.71 -0.82 4.69
N ALA A 223 0.68 -0.74 6.02
CA ALA A 223 0.58 -1.93 6.86
C ALA A 223 -0.65 -2.75 6.49
N GLU A 224 -1.81 -2.11 6.31
CA GLU A 224 -3.03 -2.79 5.85
C GLU A 224 -2.85 -3.42 4.47
N GLY A 225 -2.35 -2.67 3.49
CA GLY A 225 -2.15 -3.17 2.13
C GLY A 225 -1.17 -4.35 2.04
N ILE A 226 -0.11 -4.33 2.86
CA ILE A 226 0.84 -5.44 2.98
C ILE A 226 0.19 -6.65 3.65
N SER A 227 -0.60 -6.43 4.70
CA SER A 227 -1.34 -7.50 5.40
C SER A 227 -2.35 -8.18 4.47
N ASP A 228 -3.09 -7.42 3.67
CA ASP A 228 -3.99 -7.95 2.65
C ASP A 228 -3.24 -8.74 1.58
N TYR A 229 -2.10 -8.22 1.08
CA TYR A 229 -1.27 -8.97 0.13
C TYR A 229 -0.86 -10.34 0.70
N TYR A 230 -0.33 -10.41 1.93
CA TYR A 230 0.13 -11.67 2.50
C TYR A 230 -1.00 -12.63 2.84
N ALA A 231 -2.17 -12.11 3.26
CA ALA A 231 -3.38 -12.92 3.44
C ALA A 231 -3.79 -13.58 2.12
N ALA A 232 -3.88 -12.82 1.03
CA ALA A 232 -4.20 -13.33 -0.31
C ALA A 232 -3.12 -14.30 -0.83
N SER A 233 -1.86 -13.96 -0.60
CA SER A 233 -0.71 -14.77 -0.98
C SER A 233 -0.70 -16.13 -0.29
N LEU A 234 -1.14 -16.25 0.98
CA LEU A 234 -1.25 -17.55 1.65
C LEU A 234 -2.34 -18.43 1.03
N LEU A 235 -3.38 -17.83 0.47
CA LEU A 235 -4.45 -18.52 -0.26
C LEU A 235 -4.08 -18.84 -1.72
N GLY A 236 -3.08 -18.16 -2.29
CA GLY A 236 -2.86 -18.18 -3.74
C GLY A 236 -4.11 -17.71 -4.50
N HIS A 237 -4.84 -16.74 -3.93
CA HIS A 237 -6.12 -16.26 -4.44
C HIS A 237 -6.30 -14.76 -4.19
N PRO A 238 -6.63 -13.94 -5.21
CA PRO A 238 -6.68 -12.48 -5.10
C PRO A 238 -7.96 -11.95 -4.44
N GLU A 239 -8.94 -12.79 -4.13
CA GLU A 239 -10.18 -12.34 -3.49
C GLU A 239 -10.09 -12.54 -1.97
N LEU A 240 -10.40 -11.52 -1.18
CA LEU A 240 -10.45 -11.57 0.29
C LEU A 240 -11.82 -11.17 0.83
N TYR A 241 -12.08 -11.52 2.09
CA TYR A 241 -13.28 -11.14 2.84
C TYR A 241 -14.60 -11.51 2.14
N THR A 242 -14.60 -12.65 1.44
CA THR A 242 -15.76 -13.19 0.75
C THR A 242 -16.28 -14.43 1.47
N HIS A 243 -17.49 -14.88 1.15
CA HIS A 243 -18.00 -16.17 1.65
C HIS A 243 -17.11 -17.39 1.32
N LYS A 244 -16.20 -17.28 0.33
CA LYS A 244 -15.23 -18.33 -0.01
C LYS A 244 -14.03 -18.32 0.94
N THR A 245 -13.62 -17.13 1.41
CA THR A 245 -12.43 -16.92 2.24
C THR A 245 -12.76 -16.77 3.73
N CYS A 246 -14.01 -16.44 4.05
CA CYS A 246 -14.59 -16.51 5.38
C CYS A 246 -16.08 -16.91 5.34
N GLU A 247 -16.42 -18.10 5.86
CA GLU A 247 -17.80 -18.61 5.90
C GLU A 247 -18.72 -17.76 6.81
N ALA A 248 -18.16 -17.08 7.82
CA ALA A 248 -18.94 -16.26 8.76
C ALA A 248 -19.54 -14.99 8.12
N VAL A 249 -19.16 -14.65 6.89
CA VAL A 249 -19.73 -13.53 6.11
C VAL A 249 -21.14 -13.91 5.62
N LYS A 250 -22.17 -13.71 6.45
CA LYS A 250 -23.54 -14.22 6.22
C LYS A 250 -24.42 -13.44 5.24
N ARG A 251 -24.01 -12.26 4.79
CA ARG A 251 -24.65 -11.53 3.68
C ARG A 251 -23.54 -10.88 2.88
N GLN A 252 -23.72 -10.76 1.56
CA GLN A 252 -22.97 -9.81 0.75
C GLN A 252 -23.25 -8.41 1.32
N LEU A 253 -22.55 -8.06 2.40
CA LEU A 253 -22.24 -6.68 2.67
C LEU A 253 -21.77 -6.11 1.34
N LEU A 254 -22.29 -4.95 0.97
CA LEU A 254 -21.90 -4.16 -0.21
C LEU A 254 -20.41 -3.73 -0.17
N VAL A 255 -19.53 -4.50 0.48
CA VAL A 255 -18.11 -4.52 0.18
C VAL A 255 -18.03 -5.14 -1.21
N SER A 256 -17.92 -4.28 -2.22
CA SER A 256 -17.39 -4.67 -3.53
C SER A 256 -16.28 -5.69 -3.29
N THR A 257 -16.39 -6.89 -3.85
CA THR A 257 -15.43 -7.99 -3.63
C THR A 257 -14.01 -7.42 -3.64
N PHE A 258 -13.33 -7.45 -2.49
CA PHE A 258 -11.97 -6.92 -2.42
C PHE A 258 -11.09 -7.86 -3.23
N ARG A 259 -10.66 -7.37 -4.38
CA ARG A 259 -9.98 -8.16 -5.40
C ARG A 259 -8.69 -7.49 -5.78
N LEU A 260 -7.59 -8.16 -5.46
CA LEU A 260 -6.24 -7.68 -5.73
C LEU A 260 -5.88 -7.78 -7.23
N ASP A 261 -6.65 -8.51 -8.02
CA ASP A 261 -6.43 -8.64 -9.47
C ASP A 261 -7.26 -7.64 -10.30
N GLN A 262 -7.95 -6.72 -9.64
CA GLN A 262 -8.67 -5.66 -10.34
C GLN A 262 -7.73 -4.60 -10.90
N LYS A 263 -8.18 -3.93 -11.96
CA LYS A 263 -7.45 -2.83 -12.57
C LYS A 263 -7.35 -1.67 -11.56
N ILE A 264 -6.13 -1.29 -11.25
CA ILE A 264 -5.84 -0.12 -10.41
C ILE A 264 -5.53 1.11 -11.25
N GLY A 265 -5.77 2.28 -10.64
CA GLY A 265 -5.52 3.58 -11.23
C GLY A 265 -4.04 3.97 -11.20
N TYR A 266 -3.80 5.28 -11.17
CA TYR A 266 -2.47 5.85 -10.98
C TYR A 266 -2.20 6.07 -9.49
N TYR A 267 -0.94 6.00 -9.10
CA TYR A 267 -0.50 6.38 -7.78
C TYR A 267 -0.82 7.85 -7.50
N ASP A 268 -1.49 8.09 -6.39
CA ASP A 268 -1.79 9.42 -5.84
C ASP A 268 -1.23 9.44 -4.42
N ALA A 269 -0.29 10.34 -4.13
CA ALA A 269 0.33 10.47 -2.81
C ALA A 269 -0.69 10.74 -1.69
N THR A 270 -1.91 11.21 -2.02
CA THR A 270 -2.98 11.33 -1.04
C THR A 270 -3.56 9.99 -0.58
N ILE A 271 -3.43 8.91 -1.37
CA ILE A 271 -3.80 7.53 -0.99
C ILE A 271 -3.03 7.09 0.26
N GLU A 272 -1.76 7.44 0.35
CA GLU A 272 -0.95 7.09 1.52
C GLU A 272 -1.41 7.81 2.79
N SER A 273 -1.81 9.08 2.65
CA SER A 273 -2.19 9.94 3.77
C SER A 273 -3.66 9.81 4.22
N ASP A 274 -4.54 9.35 3.33
CA ASP A 274 -5.98 9.22 3.56
C ASP A 274 -6.39 7.75 3.46
N PHE A 275 -6.39 7.11 4.63
CA PHE A 275 -6.80 5.71 4.85
C PHE A 275 -8.10 5.36 4.11
N LYS A 276 -8.99 6.32 3.81
CA LYS A 276 -10.31 6.05 3.25
C LYS A 276 -10.40 6.05 1.72
N LYS A 277 -9.37 6.48 0.98
CA LYS A 277 -9.52 6.79 -0.45
C LYS A 277 -9.28 5.63 -1.41
N ASP A 278 -8.30 4.74 -1.16
CA ASP A 278 -8.08 3.57 -2.02
C ASP A 278 -7.23 2.48 -1.34
N PHE A 279 -7.88 1.62 -0.55
CA PHE A 279 -7.23 0.45 0.09
C PHE A 279 -6.75 -0.60 -0.92
N SER A 280 -7.22 -0.54 -2.17
CA SER A 280 -6.96 -1.58 -3.16
C SER A 280 -5.66 -1.34 -3.92
N PHE A 281 -5.16 -0.10 -3.98
CA PHE A 281 -4.01 0.26 -4.82
C PHE A 281 -2.76 -0.57 -4.49
N ILE A 282 -2.25 -0.49 -3.25
CA ILE A 282 -1.01 -1.18 -2.83
C ILE A 282 -1.11 -2.70 -2.98
N PRO A 283 -2.12 -3.39 -2.40
CA PRO A 283 -2.18 -4.85 -2.48
C PRO A 283 -2.39 -5.33 -3.92
N SER A 284 -3.15 -4.62 -4.74
CA SER A 284 -3.33 -5.02 -6.15
C SER A 284 -2.07 -4.78 -6.99
N LEU A 285 -1.32 -3.71 -6.70
CA LEU A 285 -0.04 -3.45 -7.34
C LEU A 285 0.96 -4.57 -7.00
N LEU A 286 1.01 -4.99 -5.73
CA LEU A 286 1.83 -6.13 -5.28
C LEU A 286 1.37 -7.46 -5.86
N TRP A 287 0.07 -7.63 -6.12
CA TRP A 287 -0.47 -8.81 -6.78
C TRP A 287 -0.05 -8.89 -8.25
N GLN A 288 -0.15 -7.78 -9.00
CA GLN A 288 0.36 -7.73 -10.37
C GLN A 288 1.88 -7.98 -10.44
N TYR A 289 2.63 -7.46 -9.46
CA TYR A 289 4.05 -7.79 -9.27
C TYR A 289 4.24 -9.31 -9.10
N ARG A 290 3.45 -9.95 -8.21
CA ARG A 290 3.48 -11.39 -7.97
C ARG A 290 3.18 -12.20 -9.24
N ASP A 291 2.14 -11.85 -9.98
CA ASP A 291 1.76 -12.55 -11.21
C ASP A 291 2.90 -12.55 -12.25
N LEU A 292 3.76 -11.53 -12.22
CA LEU A 292 4.90 -11.40 -13.13
C LEU A 292 6.14 -12.16 -12.64
N VAL A 293 6.49 -12.05 -11.36
CA VAL A 293 7.76 -12.60 -10.84
C VAL A 293 7.63 -14.00 -10.21
N GLY A 294 6.41 -14.42 -9.91
CA GLY A 294 6.08 -15.70 -9.27
C GLY A 294 6.05 -15.62 -7.74
N ASP A 295 5.26 -16.53 -7.15
CA ASP A 295 4.87 -16.58 -5.75
C ASP A 295 6.02 -16.47 -4.73
N GLU A 296 7.02 -17.36 -4.84
CA GLU A 296 8.14 -17.41 -3.89
C GLU A 296 8.99 -16.14 -3.96
N LEU A 297 9.39 -15.74 -5.17
CA LEU A 297 10.19 -14.54 -5.37
C LEU A 297 9.45 -13.32 -4.86
N ALA A 298 8.14 -13.22 -5.13
CA ALA A 298 7.35 -12.08 -4.73
C ALA A 298 7.28 -11.94 -3.20
N ASP A 299 6.92 -13.01 -2.50
CA ASP A 299 6.83 -12.99 -1.03
C ASP A 299 8.19 -12.65 -0.39
N VAL A 300 9.28 -13.20 -0.94
CA VAL A 300 10.63 -12.95 -0.40
C VAL A 300 11.08 -11.51 -0.64
N THR A 301 10.94 -10.98 -1.85
CA THR A 301 11.44 -9.64 -2.19
C THR A 301 10.58 -8.53 -1.60
N ILE A 302 9.26 -8.73 -1.48
CA ILE A 302 8.36 -7.83 -0.76
C ILE A 302 8.77 -7.78 0.71
N PHE A 303 8.99 -8.94 1.34
CA PHE A 303 9.47 -8.97 2.73
C PHE A 303 10.83 -8.27 2.87
N GLN A 304 11.78 -8.55 1.98
CA GLN A 304 13.07 -7.86 1.97
C GLN A 304 12.91 -6.35 1.83
N ALA A 305 12.01 -5.87 0.97
CA ALA A 305 11.75 -4.45 0.79
C ALA A 305 11.19 -3.82 2.07
N ILE A 306 10.18 -4.45 2.70
CA ILE A 306 9.63 -4.02 4.00
C ILE A 306 10.75 -3.88 5.03
N THR A 307 11.62 -4.88 5.16
CA THR A 307 12.69 -4.86 6.18
C THR A 307 13.84 -3.88 5.90
N LYS A 308 13.99 -3.43 4.65
CA LYS A 308 15.09 -2.55 4.20
C LYS A 308 14.66 -1.10 3.98
N THR A 309 13.36 -0.84 3.83
CA THR A 309 12.81 0.52 3.73
C THR A 309 12.73 1.13 5.13
N ASN A 310 13.16 2.38 5.28
CA ASN A 310 13.15 3.07 6.56
C ASN A 310 11.74 3.55 6.91
N ALA A 311 11.29 3.27 8.13
CA ALA A 311 10.02 3.69 8.69
C ALA A 311 9.76 5.22 8.68
N GLY A 312 10.84 6.02 8.66
CA GLY A 312 10.77 7.48 8.64
C GLY A 312 10.62 8.09 7.24
N ASP A 313 10.92 7.32 6.20
CA ASP A 313 10.81 7.78 4.82
C ASP A 313 9.34 7.69 4.38
N ARG A 314 8.95 8.45 3.34
CA ARG A 314 7.71 8.11 2.63
C ARG A 314 7.93 6.73 2.02
N PHE A 315 6.93 5.86 2.07
CA PHE A 315 7.15 4.49 1.64
C PHE A 315 7.09 4.40 0.12
N PHE A 316 6.27 5.16 -0.59
CA PHE A 316 6.44 5.33 -2.03
C PHE A 316 7.09 6.68 -2.34
N PRO A 317 8.05 6.73 -3.29
CA PRO A 317 8.54 5.64 -4.16
C PRO A 317 9.64 4.73 -3.56
N GLU A 318 10.12 4.99 -2.35
CA GLU A 318 11.30 4.36 -1.73
C GLU A 318 11.19 2.83 -1.59
N PHE A 319 10.02 2.32 -1.27
CA PHE A 319 9.69 0.90 -1.19
C PHE A 319 9.76 0.25 -2.56
N VAL A 320 9.25 0.89 -3.61
CA VAL A 320 9.29 0.34 -4.97
C VAL A 320 10.73 0.32 -5.47
N ASN A 321 11.51 1.37 -5.16
CA ASN A 321 12.95 1.37 -5.34
C ASN A 321 13.63 0.17 -4.65
N THR A 322 13.29 -0.05 -3.38
CA THR A 322 13.86 -1.13 -2.58
C THR A 322 13.39 -2.51 -3.07
N LEU A 323 12.17 -2.62 -3.57
CA LEU A 323 11.57 -3.83 -4.13
C LEU A 323 12.22 -4.20 -5.47
N SER A 324 12.34 -3.25 -6.41
CA SER A 324 13.04 -3.47 -7.67
C SER A 324 14.52 -3.81 -7.44
N LYS A 325 15.18 -3.17 -6.46
CA LYS A 325 16.55 -3.54 -6.05
C LYS A 325 16.61 -4.93 -5.44
N SER A 326 15.68 -5.30 -4.56
CA SER A 326 15.66 -6.62 -3.94
C SER A 326 15.41 -7.72 -4.97
N LEU A 327 14.49 -7.50 -5.90
CA LEU A 327 14.26 -8.40 -7.04
C LEU A 327 15.51 -8.56 -7.90
N TYR A 328 16.16 -7.45 -8.25
CA TYR A 328 17.40 -7.47 -9.02
C TYR A 328 18.46 -8.35 -8.36
N GLU A 329 18.72 -8.12 -7.06
CA GLU A 329 19.74 -8.87 -6.33
C GLU A 329 19.39 -10.36 -6.20
N GLU A 330 18.13 -10.71 -5.94
CA GLU A 330 17.71 -12.11 -5.84
C GLU A 330 17.80 -12.85 -7.18
N ILE A 331 17.37 -12.23 -8.29
CA ILE A 331 17.52 -12.84 -9.62
C ILE A 331 18.99 -12.88 -10.03
N LYS A 332 19.78 -11.85 -9.71
CA LYS A 332 21.21 -11.82 -10.02
C LYS A 332 21.94 -12.99 -9.36
N LYS A 333 21.62 -13.30 -8.10
CA LYS A 333 22.16 -14.48 -7.39
C LYS A 333 21.79 -15.79 -8.06
N ARG A 334 20.55 -15.94 -8.54
CA ARG A 334 19.99 -17.20 -9.08
C ARG A 334 20.30 -17.43 -10.55
N ASN A 335 20.31 -16.37 -11.36
CA ASN A 335 20.26 -16.43 -12.83
C ASN A 335 21.25 -15.48 -13.52
N GLY A 336 22.02 -14.70 -12.76
CA GLY A 336 23.00 -13.76 -13.29
C GLY A 336 22.43 -12.39 -13.66
N GLU A 337 23.35 -11.45 -13.92
CA GLU A 337 23.05 -10.02 -14.06
C GLU A 337 22.19 -9.69 -15.29
N GLY A 338 22.44 -10.33 -16.43
CA GLY A 338 21.65 -10.10 -17.65
C GLY A 338 20.17 -10.39 -17.44
N LYS A 339 19.86 -11.53 -16.80
CA LYS A 339 18.47 -11.91 -16.51
C LYS A 339 17.83 -11.01 -15.46
N ALA A 340 18.59 -10.60 -14.45
CA ALA A 340 18.12 -9.68 -13.43
C ALA A 340 17.68 -8.33 -14.03
N ARG A 341 18.49 -7.76 -14.93
CA ARG A 341 18.12 -6.53 -15.65
C ARG A 341 16.87 -6.73 -16.49
N GLU A 342 16.81 -7.80 -17.29
CA GLU A 342 15.66 -8.11 -18.14
C GLU A 342 14.35 -8.19 -17.34
N VAL A 343 14.35 -8.93 -16.22
CA VAL A 343 13.14 -9.13 -15.43
C VAL A 343 12.70 -7.85 -14.72
N VAL A 344 13.65 -7.08 -14.16
CA VAL A 344 13.32 -5.79 -13.54
C VAL A 344 12.74 -4.83 -14.57
N LEU A 345 13.35 -4.67 -15.74
CA LEU A 345 12.81 -3.79 -16.78
C LEU A 345 11.41 -4.20 -17.23
N LYS A 346 11.21 -5.51 -17.47
CA LYS A 346 9.89 -6.04 -17.83
C LYS A 346 8.85 -5.78 -16.74
N LEU A 347 9.24 -5.86 -15.47
CA LEU A 347 8.36 -5.53 -14.35
C LEU A 347 8.00 -4.05 -14.33
N GLU A 348 8.99 -3.18 -14.47
CA GLU A 348 8.80 -1.73 -14.50
C GLU A 348 7.82 -1.34 -15.61
N GLU A 349 8.02 -1.86 -16.83
CA GLU A 349 7.16 -1.60 -17.99
C GLU A 349 5.73 -2.09 -17.83
N LYS A 350 5.53 -3.24 -17.17
CA LYS A 350 4.20 -3.88 -17.09
C LYS A 350 3.41 -3.52 -15.84
N VAL A 351 4.08 -3.16 -14.76
CA VAL A 351 3.46 -2.98 -13.44
C VAL A 351 3.69 -1.57 -12.92
N TRP A 352 4.93 -1.11 -12.77
CA TRP A 352 5.16 0.19 -12.10
C TRP A 352 4.78 1.38 -12.98
N ILE A 353 5.33 1.45 -14.19
CA ILE A 353 5.14 2.58 -15.10
C ILE A 353 3.65 2.82 -15.40
N PRO A 354 2.83 1.82 -15.78
CA PRO A 354 1.40 2.01 -16.04
C PRO A 354 0.60 2.61 -14.89
N HIS A 355 1.10 2.48 -13.67
CA HIS A 355 0.47 2.98 -12.45
C HIS A 355 1.14 4.25 -11.90
N GLY A 356 2.01 4.90 -12.67
CA GLY A 356 2.64 6.18 -12.28
C GLY A 356 3.67 6.03 -11.16
N VAL A 357 4.21 4.82 -10.99
CA VAL A 357 5.23 4.50 -9.99
C VAL A 357 6.56 4.28 -10.72
N PHE A 358 7.64 4.89 -10.23
CA PHE A 358 8.95 4.80 -10.87
C PHE A 358 10.00 4.37 -9.85
N SER A 359 10.84 3.41 -10.22
CA SER A 359 12.08 3.15 -9.50
C SER A 359 13.27 3.84 -10.17
N HIS A 360 14.44 3.83 -9.53
CA HIS A 360 15.70 4.27 -10.12
C HIS A 360 16.05 3.57 -11.44
N TYR A 361 15.51 2.37 -11.69
CA TYR A 361 15.67 1.70 -12.98
C TYR A 361 14.83 2.39 -14.05
N SER A 362 13.56 2.70 -13.77
CA SER A 362 12.68 3.46 -14.66
C SER A 362 13.10 4.91 -14.83
N GLU A 363 13.52 5.58 -13.75
CA GLU A 363 13.96 6.98 -13.77
C GLU A 363 15.08 7.21 -14.78
N ARG A 364 16.03 6.27 -14.87
CA ARG A 364 17.12 6.32 -15.85
C ARG A 364 16.64 6.28 -17.29
N GLN A 365 15.46 5.72 -17.54
CA GLN A 365 14.85 5.63 -18.87
C GLN A 365 13.96 6.83 -19.19
N THR A 366 13.67 7.70 -18.21
CA THR A 366 12.83 8.88 -18.45
C THR A 366 13.58 9.94 -19.25
N VAL A 367 12.85 10.76 -19.99
CA VAL A 367 13.44 11.91 -20.69
C VAL A 367 14.10 12.92 -19.73
N PHE A 368 13.65 12.99 -18.48
CA PHE A 368 14.27 13.85 -17.47
C PHE A 368 15.67 13.37 -17.06
N SER A 369 16.02 12.09 -17.31
CA SER A 369 17.37 11.59 -17.07
C SER A 369 18.40 12.22 -18.02
N THR A 370 17.97 12.62 -19.22
CA THR A 370 18.84 13.20 -20.26
C THR A 370 19.04 14.70 -20.09
N PHE A 371 18.36 15.34 -19.14
CA PHE A 371 18.62 16.76 -18.85
C PHE A 371 20.00 16.95 -18.22
N PRO A 372 20.70 18.06 -18.55
CA PRO A 372 21.99 18.38 -17.96
C PRO A 372 21.93 18.32 -16.42
N LYS A 373 22.87 17.65 -15.78
CA LYS A 373 22.92 17.56 -14.31
C LYS A 373 23.72 18.69 -13.66
N THR A 374 23.86 19.80 -14.37
CA THR A 374 24.64 20.98 -13.98
C THR A 374 23.85 22.26 -14.23
N THR A 375 24.30 23.36 -13.61
CA THR A 375 23.78 24.70 -13.93
C THR A 375 24.31 25.14 -15.29
N VAL A 376 23.43 25.58 -16.18
CA VAL A 376 23.80 26.08 -17.51
C VAL A 376 23.56 27.58 -17.59
N ARG A 377 24.57 28.33 -18.04
CA ARG A 377 24.48 29.78 -18.25
C ARG A 377 24.52 30.09 -19.74
N ILE A 378 23.57 30.89 -20.19
CA ILE A 378 23.47 31.30 -21.59
C ILE A 378 23.41 32.82 -21.68
N PRO A 379 24.33 33.47 -22.42
CA PRO A 379 24.19 34.88 -22.76
C PRO A 379 22.87 35.11 -23.49
N ASN A 380 22.14 36.15 -23.09
CA ASN A 380 20.91 36.49 -23.75
C ASN A 380 21.19 37.45 -24.93
N SER A 381 20.73 37.09 -26.13
CA SER A 381 21.07 37.76 -27.39
C SER A 381 20.06 38.82 -27.84
N ASP A 382 19.06 39.17 -27.03
CA ASP A 382 18.06 40.17 -27.44
C ASP A 382 18.59 41.61 -27.32
N GLU A 383 18.64 42.32 -28.46
CA GLU A 383 19.15 43.69 -28.60
C GLU A 383 18.55 44.66 -27.58
N LYS A 384 17.23 44.58 -27.31
CA LYS A 384 16.55 45.52 -26.41
C LYS A 384 16.93 45.29 -24.96
N SER A 385 17.15 44.04 -24.56
CA SER A 385 17.68 43.75 -23.23
C SER A 385 19.13 44.20 -23.02
N ASN A 386 19.92 44.30 -24.09
CA ASN A 386 21.28 44.84 -24.01
C ASN A 386 21.30 46.37 -23.79
N GLU A 387 20.21 47.08 -24.06
CA GLU A 387 20.12 48.54 -23.83
C GLU A 387 20.11 48.91 -22.33
N PHE A 388 19.76 47.97 -21.44
CA PHE A 388 19.71 48.20 -20.00
C PHE A 388 20.50 47.16 -19.18
N CYS A 389 21.13 46.18 -19.83
CA CYS A 389 21.96 45.14 -19.20
C CYS A 389 23.42 45.19 -19.70
N ASP A 390 24.05 46.37 -19.59
CA ASP A 390 25.31 46.70 -20.25
C ASP A 390 26.52 45.83 -19.84
N THR A 391 26.55 45.32 -18.60
CA THR A 391 27.70 44.54 -18.07
C THR A 391 27.46 43.04 -18.07
N LYS A 392 26.21 42.60 -17.88
CA LYS A 392 25.85 41.19 -17.76
C LYS A 392 24.41 41.00 -18.17
N ASN A 393 24.17 40.12 -19.15
CA ASN A 393 22.84 39.73 -19.60
C ASN A 393 22.84 38.23 -19.90
N GLU A 394 22.48 37.40 -18.93
CA GLU A 394 22.51 35.94 -19.07
C GLU A 394 21.32 35.26 -18.39
N MET A 395 20.93 34.11 -18.91
CA MET A 395 19.98 33.19 -18.28
C MET A 395 20.73 32.06 -17.60
N GLU A 396 20.44 31.81 -16.32
CA GLU A 396 21.07 30.79 -15.49
C GLU A 396 20.04 29.71 -15.13
N PHE A 397 20.13 28.54 -15.77
CA PHE A 397 19.19 27.42 -15.67
C PHE A 397 19.65 26.36 -14.66
N TYR A 398 18.73 25.89 -13.81
CA TYR A 398 18.97 24.88 -12.76
C TYR A 398 18.42 23.51 -13.15
N TRP A 399 19.00 22.89 -14.18
CA TRP A 399 18.54 21.63 -14.76
C TRP A 399 18.59 20.42 -13.81
N LYS A 400 19.53 20.42 -12.87
CA LYS A 400 19.69 19.35 -11.88
C LYS A 400 18.45 19.12 -11.01
N GLU A 401 17.58 20.13 -10.89
CA GLU A 401 16.39 20.07 -10.04
C GLU A 401 15.16 19.51 -10.77
N VAL A 402 15.24 19.34 -12.09
CA VAL A 402 14.10 18.91 -12.91
C VAL A 402 14.04 17.38 -12.98
N ASN A 403 12.92 16.81 -12.55
CA ASN A 403 12.68 15.37 -12.54
C ASN A 403 11.18 15.04 -12.70
N VAL A 404 10.81 13.77 -12.56
CA VAL A 404 9.43 13.29 -12.72
C VAL A 404 8.49 13.85 -11.65
N GLU A 405 8.96 13.96 -10.41
CA GLU A 405 8.17 14.43 -9.26
C GLU A 405 8.00 15.95 -9.29
N GLU A 406 9.05 16.65 -9.71
CA GLU A 406 9.08 18.11 -9.84
C GLU A 406 9.50 18.51 -11.27
N PRO A 407 8.58 18.45 -12.25
CA PRO A 407 8.87 18.77 -13.65
C PRO A 407 8.89 20.29 -13.89
N THR A 408 9.60 21.04 -13.05
CA THR A 408 9.70 22.51 -13.10
C THR A 408 11.14 22.95 -13.24
N LEU A 409 11.48 23.55 -14.38
CA LEU A 409 12.78 24.16 -14.60
C LEU A 409 12.79 25.58 -14.03
N ARG A 410 13.59 25.79 -12.99
CA ARG A 410 13.88 27.12 -12.43
C ARG A 410 15.05 27.76 -13.15
N PHE A 411 14.97 29.06 -13.38
CA PHE A 411 16.09 29.82 -13.90
C PHE A 411 16.04 31.29 -13.47
N TYR A 412 17.20 31.96 -13.44
CA TYR A 412 17.28 33.40 -13.27
C TYR A 412 17.61 34.07 -14.58
N TRP A 413 16.96 35.19 -14.86
CA TRP A 413 17.48 36.17 -15.81
C TRP A 413 18.34 37.17 -15.02
N ASN A 414 19.64 37.14 -15.26
CA ASN A 414 20.62 38.02 -14.63
C ASN A 414 20.87 39.23 -15.54
N CYS A 415 20.66 40.42 -15.00
CA CYS A 415 20.97 41.70 -15.65
C CYS A 415 21.81 42.55 -14.69
N ASN A 416 23.09 42.75 -14.99
CA ASN A 416 24.04 43.43 -14.11
C ASN A 416 24.01 42.80 -12.68
N GLN A 417 23.59 43.57 -11.67
CA GLN A 417 23.47 43.14 -10.26
C GLN A 417 22.08 42.56 -9.91
N VAL A 418 21.12 42.65 -10.82
CA VAL A 418 19.73 42.28 -10.60
C VAL A 418 19.43 40.88 -11.15
N LYS A 419 18.62 40.12 -10.40
CA LYS A 419 18.17 38.79 -10.80
C LYS A 419 16.65 38.71 -10.77
N LEU A 420 16.05 38.25 -11.87
CA LEU A 420 14.61 37.98 -11.93
C LEU A 420 14.35 36.46 -12.01
N PRO A 421 13.68 35.85 -11.02
CA PRO A 421 13.39 34.43 -11.03
C PRO A 421 12.21 34.08 -11.93
N LEU A 422 12.42 33.08 -12.79
CA LEU A 422 11.45 32.55 -13.74
C LEU A 422 11.36 31.03 -13.59
N VAL A 423 10.23 30.47 -14.01
CA VAL A 423 10.00 29.02 -14.03
C VAL A 423 9.37 28.59 -15.34
N ILE A 424 9.77 27.40 -15.80
CA ILE A 424 9.11 26.68 -16.88
C ILE A 424 8.51 25.43 -16.27
N GLN A 425 7.19 25.42 -16.13
CA GLN A 425 6.45 24.25 -15.65
C GLN A 425 6.11 23.37 -16.85
N MET A 426 6.65 22.17 -16.94
CA MET A 426 6.36 21.27 -18.08
C MET A 426 4.91 20.79 -18.01
N ASP A 427 4.23 20.80 -19.16
CA ASP A 427 2.82 20.39 -19.30
C ASP A 427 2.69 18.86 -19.29
N GLN A 428 3.68 18.13 -19.84
CA GLN A 428 3.75 16.68 -19.66
C GLN A 428 4.29 16.37 -18.27
N THR A 429 3.39 16.34 -17.28
CA THR A 429 3.68 15.94 -15.90
C THR A 429 3.80 14.43 -15.73
N SER A 430 3.48 13.65 -16.76
CA SER A 430 3.49 12.20 -16.71
C SER A 430 4.69 11.64 -17.46
N ALA A 431 5.68 11.14 -16.71
CA ALA A 431 6.79 10.34 -17.25
C ALA A 431 6.29 9.14 -18.06
N LEU A 432 5.06 8.68 -17.82
CA LEU A 432 4.37 7.66 -18.60
C LEU A 432 4.36 7.97 -20.10
N ASN A 433 4.05 9.21 -20.47
CA ASN A 433 4.01 9.59 -21.88
C ASN A 433 5.39 9.42 -22.50
N PHE A 434 6.46 9.71 -21.77
CA PHE A 434 7.84 9.56 -22.25
C PHE A 434 8.28 8.11 -22.34
N LEU A 435 8.04 7.33 -21.30
CA LEU A 435 8.44 5.93 -21.24
C LEU A 435 7.66 5.06 -22.24
N LEU A 436 6.41 5.42 -22.56
CA LEU A 436 5.56 4.64 -23.47
C LEU A 436 5.54 5.16 -24.92
N SER A 437 6.04 6.36 -25.21
CA SER A 437 6.06 6.88 -26.58
C SER A 437 7.44 6.74 -27.21
N ALA A 438 7.55 5.79 -28.14
CA ALA A 438 8.79 5.49 -28.86
C ALA A 438 9.33 6.66 -29.73
N ASN A 439 8.57 7.76 -29.89
CA ASN A 439 8.88 8.86 -30.82
C ASN A 439 8.66 10.25 -30.21
N MET A 440 8.82 10.44 -28.89
CA MET A 440 8.66 11.79 -28.34
C MET A 440 9.86 12.68 -28.64
N HIS A 441 9.73 13.46 -29.71
CA HIS A 441 10.71 14.49 -30.08
C HIS A 441 10.55 15.78 -29.28
N THR A 442 9.47 15.95 -28.49
CA THR A 442 9.17 17.22 -27.81
C THR A 442 8.49 17.12 -26.45
N LEU A 443 8.96 17.95 -25.51
CA LEU A 443 8.33 18.34 -24.26
C LEU A 443 7.68 19.73 -24.42
N ASN A 444 6.50 19.97 -23.86
CA ASN A 444 5.87 21.29 -23.77
C ASN A 444 5.91 21.78 -22.32
N GLY A 445 5.92 23.10 -22.11
CA GLY A 445 5.83 23.72 -20.80
C GLY A 445 5.38 25.17 -20.85
N LYS A 446 5.15 25.75 -19.67
CA LYS A 446 4.64 27.11 -19.50
C LYS A 446 5.64 27.96 -18.74
N LEU A 447 6.09 29.04 -19.37
CA LEU A 447 6.91 30.07 -18.75
C LEU A 447 6.06 30.97 -17.86
N ARG A 448 6.52 31.21 -16.63
CA ARG A 448 5.92 32.13 -15.64
C ARG A 448 6.99 32.81 -14.79
N PHE A 449 6.63 33.89 -14.10
CA PHE A 449 7.41 34.37 -12.97
C PHE A 449 7.37 33.36 -11.82
N ALA A 450 8.48 33.20 -11.10
CA ALA A 450 8.54 32.26 -9.98
C ALA A 450 7.72 32.69 -8.75
N SER A 451 7.46 34.00 -8.62
CA SER A 451 6.70 34.58 -7.51
C SER A 451 5.37 35.15 -7.98
N ARG A 452 4.33 35.01 -7.14
CA ARG A 452 3.03 35.67 -7.34
C ARG A 452 3.09 37.19 -7.16
N SER A 453 4.15 37.71 -6.56
CA SER A 453 4.38 39.13 -6.33
C SER A 453 5.66 39.61 -7.04
N ALA A 454 5.91 39.11 -8.25
CA ALA A 454 7.11 39.41 -9.02
C ALA A 454 7.19 40.88 -9.46
N GLU A 455 6.10 41.64 -9.36
CA GLU A 455 6.06 43.08 -9.57
C GLU A 455 6.67 43.89 -8.41
N LYS A 456 7.02 43.24 -7.29
CA LYS A 456 7.59 43.90 -6.12
C LYS A 456 9.09 43.59 -5.99
N PRO A 457 9.98 44.55 -6.32
CA PRO A 457 11.41 44.33 -6.15
C PRO A 457 11.76 44.14 -4.67
N ASN A 458 12.87 43.45 -4.41
CA ASN A 458 13.37 43.26 -3.05
C ASN A 458 13.76 44.62 -2.44
N ALA A 459 13.15 44.98 -1.32
CA ALA A 459 13.39 46.26 -0.63
C ALA A 459 14.84 46.48 -0.17
N LYS A 460 15.66 45.41 -0.13
CA LYS A 460 17.09 45.49 0.20
C LYS A 460 17.98 45.95 -0.96
N LEU A 461 17.44 45.99 -2.19
CA LEU A 461 18.18 46.49 -3.37
C LEU A 461 18.31 48.00 -3.34
N SER A 462 19.35 48.54 -3.99
CA SER A 462 19.51 49.98 -4.20
C SER A 462 18.33 50.54 -5.01
N LYS A 463 18.09 51.86 -4.96
CA LYS A 463 17.02 52.47 -5.77
C LYS A 463 17.25 52.27 -7.27
N GLU A 464 18.49 52.35 -7.73
CA GLU A 464 18.82 52.07 -9.14
C GLU A 464 18.51 50.61 -9.51
N ASP A 465 18.89 49.64 -8.66
CA ASP A 465 18.63 48.22 -8.91
C ASP A 465 17.14 47.86 -8.85
N GLN A 466 16.36 48.55 -8.00
CA GLN A 466 14.91 48.39 -7.97
C GLN A 466 14.26 48.89 -9.26
N MET A 467 14.73 50.01 -9.83
CA MET A 467 14.26 50.49 -11.13
C MET A 467 14.64 49.53 -12.25
N LEU A 468 15.88 49.03 -12.26
CA LEU A 468 16.34 48.05 -13.24
C LEU A 468 15.52 46.75 -13.17
N TYR A 469 15.20 46.27 -11.96
CA TYR A 469 14.33 45.11 -11.76
C TYR A 469 12.96 45.30 -12.38
N LEU A 470 12.34 46.45 -12.17
CA LEU A 470 11.02 46.76 -12.75
C LEU A 470 11.07 46.86 -14.27
N GLN A 471 12.12 47.48 -14.82
CA GLN A 471 12.35 47.52 -16.26
C GLN A 471 12.45 46.11 -16.86
N MET A 472 13.20 45.20 -16.22
CA MET A 472 13.27 43.80 -16.63
C MET A 472 11.92 43.10 -16.55
N TYR A 473 11.20 43.28 -15.43
CA TYR A 473 9.89 42.66 -15.20
C TYR A 473 8.89 43.06 -16.27
N ASP A 474 8.76 44.37 -16.55
CA ASP A 474 7.84 44.89 -17.56
C ASP A 474 8.24 44.43 -18.96
N TYR A 475 9.55 44.47 -19.29
CA TYR A 475 10.04 43.96 -20.56
C TYR A 475 9.69 42.49 -20.77
N ILE A 476 9.90 41.62 -19.77
CA ILE A 476 9.59 40.19 -19.87
C ILE A 476 8.09 39.97 -20.04
N LYS A 477 7.29 40.63 -19.21
CA LYS A 477 5.83 40.57 -19.23
C LYS A 477 5.25 40.98 -20.58
N GLU A 478 5.76 42.05 -21.19
CA GLU A 478 5.22 42.58 -22.44
C GLU A 478 5.62 41.78 -23.68
N ASN A 479 6.84 41.21 -23.69
CA ASN A 479 7.41 40.61 -24.89
C ASN A 479 7.32 39.08 -24.91
N TYR A 480 7.34 38.45 -23.74
CA TYR A 480 7.37 36.98 -23.66
C TYR A 480 6.05 36.40 -23.21
N PHE A 481 5.22 37.12 -22.44
CA PHE A 481 3.98 36.55 -21.90
C PHE A 481 2.74 36.92 -22.70
N TYR A 482 1.74 36.04 -22.71
CA TYR A 482 0.46 36.35 -23.30
C TYR A 482 -0.35 37.28 -22.38
N ARG A 483 -0.80 38.44 -22.89
CA ARG A 483 -1.46 39.52 -22.12
C ARG A 483 -2.60 39.05 -21.20
N ARG A 484 -3.31 37.97 -21.55
CA ARG A 484 -4.45 37.46 -20.77
C ARG A 484 -4.07 36.45 -19.69
N THR A 485 -3.09 35.60 -19.94
CA THR A 485 -2.76 34.47 -19.05
C THR A 485 -1.47 34.68 -18.28
N MET A 486 -0.66 35.67 -18.65
CA MET A 486 0.70 35.87 -18.12
C MET A 486 1.57 34.62 -18.27
N GLU A 487 1.28 33.82 -19.31
CA GLU A 487 1.94 32.55 -19.61
C GLU A 487 2.40 32.53 -21.06
N LYS A 488 3.47 31.78 -21.33
CA LYS A 488 3.94 31.47 -22.69
C LYS A 488 4.28 30.00 -22.80
N GLU A 489 3.77 29.34 -23.83
CA GLU A 489 4.13 27.96 -24.14
C GLU A 489 5.58 27.91 -24.66
N ILE A 490 6.35 26.99 -24.09
CA ILE A 490 7.72 26.61 -24.44
C ILE A 490 7.69 25.17 -24.93
N ARG A 491 8.53 24.85 -25.91
CA ARG A 491 8.79 23.49 -26.37
C ARG A 491 10.26 23.16 -26.22
N PHE A 492 10.56 22.00 -25.68
CA PHE A 492 11.89 21.40 -25.65
C PHE A 492 11.92 20.27 -26.64
N TYR A 493 12.75 20.36 -27.67
CA TYR A 493 12.99 19.31 -28.64
C TYR A 493 14.16 18.46 -28.19
N PHE A 494 14.05 17.17 -28.45
CA PHE A 494 15.11 16.19 -28.25
C PHE A 494 15.63 15.78 -29.61
N ASP A 495 16.75 16.38 -30.00
CA ASP A 495 17.39 16.11 -31.28
C ASP A 495 18.30 14.88 -31.11
N SER A 496 17.84 13.75 -31.64
CA SER A 496 18.66 12.56 -31.88
C SER A 496 19.45 12.79 -33.17
N GLY A 497 20.78 12.73 -33.13
CA GLY A 497 21.63 12.96 -34.31
C GLY A 497 21.47 11.87 -35.38
N ASN A 498 22.55 11.14 -35.65
CA ASN A 498 22.50 10.02 -36.61
C ASN A 498 21.93 8.73 -36.00
N ASP A 499 21.86 8.63 -34.67
CA ASP A 499 21.28 7.50 -33.94
C ASP A 499 19.95 7.91 -33.32
N ALA A 500 18.84 7.33 -33.81
CA ALA A 500 17.50 7.59 -33.29
C ALA A 500 17.32 7.15 -31.82
N ASN A 501 18.21 6.31 -31.29
CA ASN A 501 18.16 5.82 -29.92
C ASN A 501 18.95 6.69 -28.93
N GLN A 502 19.67 7.71 -29.41
CA GLN A 502 20.50 8.55 -28.55
C GLN A 502 20.16 10.03 -28.76
N ILE A 503 19.72 10.69 -27.69
CA ILE A 503 19.50 12.14 -27.68
C ILE A 503 20.85 12.82 -27.52
N GLU A 504 21.28 13.59 -28.52
CA GLU A 504 22.56 14.33 -28.49
C GLU A 504 22.36 15.76 -27.98
N ASN A 505 21.25 16.39 -28.35
CA ASN A 505 21.00 17.79 -28.04
C ASN A 505 19.57 18.01 -27.54
N LEU A 506 19.44 18.90 -26.56
CA LEU A 506 18.17 19.47 -26.14
C LEU A 506 18.02 20.85 -26.77
N ARG A 507 16.88 21.16 -27.38
CA ARG A 507 16.61 22.49 -27.97
C ARG A 507 15.37 23.11 -27.36
N MET A 508 15.48 24.28 -26.76
CA MET A 508 14.35 25.02 -26.19
C MET A 508 13.87 26.13 -27.12
N GLU A 509 12.55 26.23 -27.34
CA GLU A 509 11.91 27.25 -28.19
C GLU A 509 10.58 27.76 -27.60
N PHE A 510 10.19 29.00 -27.89
CA PHE A 510 8.82 29.46 -27.61
C PHE A 510 7.84 28.96 -28.68
N ALA A 511 6.70 28.42 -28.27
CA ALA A 511 5.65 28.01 -29.20
C ALA A 511 4.91 29.24 -29.73
N TYR A 512 5.17 29.65 -30.98
CA TYR A 512 4.19 30.35 -31.83
C TYR A 512 4.55 30.22 -33.33
N LEU A 513 3.55 29.88 -34.13
CA LEU A 513 3.61 29.59 -35.58
C LEU A 513 3.52 30.83 -36.50
N GLY A 514 3.56 32.06 -35.97
CA GLY A 514 3.10 33.26 -36.72
C GLY A 514 4.13 34.36 -37.00
N ASN A 515 5.33 34.33 -36.44
CA ASN A 515 6.32 35.38 -36.73
C ASN A 515 7.75 34.81 -36.62
N SER A 516 8.32 34.45 -37.76
CA SER A 516 9.58 33.70 -37.90
C SER A 516 10.85 34.50 -37.57
N LYS A 517 10.76 35.78 -37.24
CA LYS A 517 11.92 36.69 -37.32
C LYS A 517 12.71 36.92 -36.01
N LYS A 518 12.28 36.42 -34.85
CA LYS A 518 13.03 36.55 -33.57
C LYS A 518 12.83 35.34 -32.65
N ARG A 519 13.26 34.16 -33.08
CA ARG A 519 13.06 32.91 -32.31
C ARG A 519 14.10 32.79 -31.20
N PHE A 520 13.66 32.87 -29.94
CA PHE A 520 14.36 32.29 -28.80
C PHE A 520 14.57 30.80 -29.09
N ARG A 521 15.82 30.43 -29.38
CA ARG A 521 16.23 29.06 -29.65
C ARG A 521 17.58 28.86 -28.98
N TYR A 522 17.62 27.96 -28.01
CA TYR A 522 18.87 27.57 -27.36
C TYR A 522 19.04 26.06 -27.46
N THR A 523 20.24 25.65 -27.86
CA THR A 523 20.61 24.23 -27.97
C THR A 523 21.60 23.93 -26.85
N PHE A 524 21.34 22.86 -26.11
CA PHE A 524 22.12 22.41 -24.97
C PHE A 524 22.69 21.03 -25.28
N PRO A 525 23.98 20.78 -25.04
CA PRO A 525 24.53 19.43 -25.12
C PRO A 525 23.95 18.55 -24.00
N VAL A 526 23.60 17.32 -24.34
CA VAL A 526 23.34 16.26 -23.36
C VAL A 526 24.70 15.64 -22.99
N LEU A 527 25.08 15.68 -21.71
CA LEU A 527 26.36 15.14 -21.22
C LEU A 527 26.37 13.61 -21.16
#